data_AF-A0A7Y2PB68-F1
#
_entry.id   AF-A0A7Y2PB68-F1
#
_cell.length_a   1.000
_cell.length_b   1.000
_cell.length_c   1.000
_cell.angle_alpha   90.00
_cell.angle_beta   90.00
_cell.angle_gamma   90.00
#
_symmetry.space_group_name_H-M   'P 1'
#
loop_
_entity.id
_entity.type
_entity.pdbx_description
1 polymer ?
#
loop_
_entity_poly.entity_id
_entity_poly.type
_entity_poly.pdbx_seq_one_letter_code
_entity_poly.pdbx_strand_id
1 'polypeptide(L)'
;MKVEFYYDSTVPPGATFTTDNAKAVELINQLAAKGVNAKANDLKGEQVAFMTYNSALTGPKAQVRAVFGAKGALQEDFGKTVPALLVFEKEADRYPVEAFPRSDKDLQRTLGCEEALQRLLEKA
;
A
#
# COMPACT_ATOMS: atom_id res chain seq x y z
N MET A 1 2.33 -11.41 -10.36
CA MET A 1 2.33 -10.53 -9.18
C MET A 1 0.91 -10.12 -8.86
N LYS A 2 0.64 -9.79 -7.59
CA LYS A 2 -0.63 -9.22 -7.13
C LYS A 2 -0.36 -7.89 -6.43
N VAL A 3 -1.20 -6.88 -6.67
CA VAL A 3 -1.06 -5.54 -6.09
C VAL A 3 -2.39 -5.12 -5.50
N GLU A 4 -2.40 -4.73 -4.23
CA GLU A 4 -3.61 -4.30 -3.51
C GLU A 4 -3.38 -2.91 -2.93
N PHE A 5 -4.18 -1.94 -3.37
CA PHE A 5 -4.22 -0.60 -2.79
C PHE A 5 -5.44 -0.49 -1.85
N TYR A 6 -5.23 0.03 -0.66
CA TYR A 6 -6.26 0.26 0.36
C TYR A 6 -6.30 1.74 0.69
N TYR A 7 -7.48 2.32 0.61
CA TYR A 7 -7.73 3.74 0.86
C TYR A 7 -9.16 3.91 1.36
N ASP A 8 -9.47 5.07 1.93
CA ASP A 8 -10.83 5.44 2.30
C ASP A 8 -11.19 6.68 1.49
N SER A 9 -12.23 6.58 0.66
CA SER A 9 -12.67 7.70 -0.20
C SER A 9 -13.30 8.86 0.58
N THR A 10 -13.60 8.68 1.86
CA THR A 10 -14.23 9.68 2.73
C THR A 10 -13.27 10.31 3.73
N VAL A 11 -12.08 9.75 3.89
CA VAL A 11 -11.06 10.22 4.83
C VAL A 11 -9.83 10.69 4.06
N PRO A 12 -9.43 11.97 4.18
CA PRO A 12 -8.21 12.43 3.54
C PRO A 12 -6.98 11.77 4.19
N PRO A 13 -5.94 11.42 3.40
CA PRO A 13 -4.68 10.95 3.95
C PRO A 13 -4.04 11.97 4.90
N GLY A 14 -3.39 11.48 5.95
CA GLY A 14 -2.72 12.29 6.94
C GLY A 14 -1.49 13.00 6.36
N ALA A 15 -1.14 14.15 6.95
CA ALA A 15 -0.05 15.01 6.46
C ALA A 15 1.32 14.32 6.40
N THR A 16 1.54 13.29 7.23
CA THR A 16 2.79 12.52 7.26
C THR A 16 2.92 11.54 6.08
N PHE A 17 1.79 11.06 5.56
CA PHE A 17 1.73 9.98 4.57
C PHE A 17 0.82 10.38 3.40
N THR A 18 1.13 11.53 2.82
CA THR A 18 0.36 12.11 1.72
C THR A 18 0.28 11.15 0.53
N THR A 19 -0.92 10.94 0.03
CA THR A 19 -1.20 10.20 -1.21
C THR A 19 -2.40 10.88 -1.87
N ASP A 20 -2.35 11.10 -3.19
CA ASP A 20 -3.56 11.42 -3.94
C ASP A 20 -4.30 10.11 -4.23
N ASN A 21 -5.37 9.84 -3.48
CA ASN A 21 -6.13 8.60 -3.61
C ASN A 21 -6.73 8.44 -5.00
N ALA A 22 -7.20 9.52 -5.63
CA ALA A 22 -7.81 9.45 -6.96
C ALA A 22 -6.76 9.08 -8.01
N LYS A 23 -5.57 9.70 -7.93
CA LYS A 23 -4.44 9.34 -8.80
C LYS A 23 -3.93 7.93 -8.55
N ALA A 24 -3.83 7.49 -7.29
CA ALA A 24 -3.43 6.12 -6.96
C ALA A 24 -4.41 5.07 -7.52
N VAL A 25 -5.72 5.34 -7.45
CA VAL A 25 -6.75 4.49 -8.07
C VAL A 25 -6.58 4.43 -9.59
N GLU A 26 -6.30 5.57 -10.24
CA GLU A 26 -6.01 5.60 -11.68
C GLU A 26 -4.80 4.73 -12.04
N LEU A 27 -3.69 4.87 -11.31
CA LEU A 27 -2.47 4.09 -11.56
C LEU A 27 -2.69 2.58 -11.33
N ILE A 28 -3.47 2.19 -10.33
CA ILE A 28 -3.87 0.79 -10.12
C ILE A 28 -4.67 0.26 -11.31
N ASN A 29 -5.62 1.03 -11.83
CA ASN A 29 -6.41 0.61 -12.98
C ASN A 29 -5.54 0.47 -14.24
N GLN A 30 -4.53 1.33 -14.42
CA GLN A 30 -3.56 1.19 -15.49
C GLN A 30 -2.71 -0.09 -15.33
N LEU A 31 -2.30 -0.46 -14.11
CA LEU A 31 -1.60 -1.73 -13.86
C LEU A 31 -2.48 -2.92 -14.22
N ALA A 32 -3.76 -2.87 -13.82
CA ALA A 32 -4.73 -3.91 -14.16
C ALA A 32 -4.91 -4.04 -15.68
N ALA A 33 -4.98 -2.93 -16.41
CA ALA A 33 -5.07 -2.91 -17.86
C ALA A 33 -3.84 -3.52 -18.56
N LYS A 34 -2.67 -3.53 -17.91
CA LYS A 34 -1.45 -4.22 -18.36
C LYS A 34 -1.41 -5.72 -18.02
N GLY A 35 -2.47 -6.27 -17.43
CA GLY A 35 -2.56 -7.69 -17.06
C GLY A 35 -1.97 -8.03 -15.70
N VAL A 36 -1.60 -7.04 -14.88
CA VAL A 36 -1.25 -7.27 -13.48
C VAL A 36 -2.54 -7.51 -12.68
N ASN A 37 -2.54 -8.46 -11.75
CA ASN A 37 -3.64 -8.61 -10.80
C ASN A 37 -3.59 -7.46 -9.77
N ALA A 38 -4.07 -6.29 -10.16
CA ALA A 38 -4.05 -5.05 -9.38
C ALA A 38 -5.48 -4.64 -8.99
N LYS A 39 -5.69 -4.28 -7.73
CA LYS A 39 -7.01 -3.91 -7.21
C LYS A 39 -6.93 -2.76 -6.22
N ALA A 40 -7.85 -1.81 -6.34
CA ALA A 40 -8.10 -0.78 -5.33
C ALA A 40 -9.27 -1.22 -4.44
N ASN A 41 -9.10 -1.07 -3.13
CA ASN A 41 -10.07 -1.44 -2.10
C ASN A 41 -10.42 -0.17 -1.31
N ASP A 42 -11.61 0.37 -1.55
CA ASP A 42 -12.15 1.50 -0.79
C ASP A 42 -12.74 1.00 0.53
N LEU A 43 -12.24 1.53 1.64
CA LEU A 43 -12.59 1.16 3.01
C LEU A 43 -13.64 2.09 3.62
N LYS A 44 -14.37 2.87 2.84
CA LYS A 44 -15.42 3.79 3.31
C LYS A 44 -16.31 3.18 4.40
N GLY A 45 -16.05 3.54 5.66
CA GLY A 45 -16.79 3.05 6.84
C GLY A 45 -16.44 1.62 7.29
N GLU A 46 -15.46 0.99 6.65
CA GLU A 46 -14.98 -0.36 6.94
C GLU A 46 -13.63 -0.33 7.68
N GLN A 47 -13.26 -1.47 8.25
CA GLN A 47 -11.92 -1.70 8.78
C GLN A 47 -11.29 -2.83 7.99
N VAL A 48 -9.98 -2.72 7.74
CA VAL A 48 -9.25 -3.85 7.18
C VAL A 48 -9.22 -5.00 8.19
N ALA A 49 -9.27 -6.23 7.71
CA ALA A 49 -9.06 -7.39 8.57
C ALA A 49 -7.67 -7.32 9.23
N PHE A 50 -7.60 -7.64 10.52
CA PHE A 50 -6.33 -7.66 11.27
C PHE A 50 -5.24 -8.48 10.56
N MET A 51 -5.63 -9.56 9.88
CA MET A 51 -4.71 -10.41 9.13
C MET A 51 -4.03 -9.69 7.96
N THR A 52 -4.75 -8.79 7.27
CA THR A 52 -4.21 -7.97 6.18
C THR A 52 -3.26 -6.91 6.70
N TYR A 53 -3.64 -6.24 7.81
CA TYR A 53 -2.72 -5.34 8.49
C TYR A 53 -1.46 -6.09 8.88
N ASN A 54 -1.57 -7.17 9.66
CA ASN A 54 -0.45 -7.98 10.15
C ASN A 54 0.46 -8.52 9.03
N SER A 55 -0.09 -8.89 7.87
CA SER A 55 0.74 -9.34 6.73
C SER A 55 1.58 -8.21 6.15
N ALA A 56 1.07 -6.97 6.11
CA ALA A 56 1.83 -5.80 5.68
C ALA A 56 3.03 -5.48 6.59
N LEU A 57 2.97 -5.80 7.89
CA LEU A 57 4.10 -5.66 8.81
C LEU A 57 5.12 -6.81 8.67
N THR A 58 4.61 -8.03 8.54
CA THR A 58 5.41 -9.26 8.68
C THR A 58 6.02 -9.75 7.37
N GLY A 59 5.36 -9.48 6.24
CA GLY A 59 5.79 -9.94 4.93
C GLY A 59 7.07 -9.28 4.41
N PRO A 60 7.14 -7.94 4.31
CA PRO A 60 8.30 -7.27 3.74
C PRO A 60 9.58 -7.53 4.52
N LYS A 61 10.70 -7.66 3.81
CA LYS A 61 12.03 -7.84 4.44
C LYS A 61 12.34 -6.67 5.37
N ALA A 62 13.13 -6.95 6.41
CA ALA A 62 13.51 -5.95 7.43
C ALA A 62 14.10 -4.64 6.86
N GLN A 63 14.76 -4.70 5.71
CA GLN A 63 15.38 -3.56 5.04
C GLN A 63 14.38 -2.62 4.35
N VAL A 64 13.17 -3.10 4.05
CA VAL A 64 12.15 -2.40 3.25
C VAL A 64 10.77 -2.42 3.94
N ARG A 65 10.76 -2.49 5.29
CA ARG A 65 9.52 -2.51 6.06
C ARG A 65 8.72 -1.21 5.85
N ALA A 66 7.42 -1.38 5.69
CA ALA A 66 6.48 -0.28 5.67
C ALA A 66 6.52 0.52 6.98
N VAL A 67 5.95 1.73 6.94
CA VAL A 67 5.81 2.57 8.14
C VAL A 67 4.81 2.00 9.14
N PHE A 68 4.01 1.01 8.74
CA PHE A 68 3.12 0.27 9.61
C PHE A 68 3.90 -0.47 10.70
N GLY A 69 3.41 -0.42 11.94
CA GLY A 69 3.85 -1.39 12.94
C GLY A 69 4.79 -0.95 14.04
N ALA A 70 4.93 0.35 14.32
CA ALA A 70 5.36 0.75 15.66
C ALA A 70 4.23 0.39 16.66
N LYS A 71 4.27 -0.80 17.27
CA LYS A 71 3.35 -1.26 18.34
C LYS A 71 1.85 -1.21 18.00
N GLY A 72 1.45 -1.49 16.76
CA GLY A 72 0.02 -1.45 16.37
C GLY A 72 -0.56 -0.04 16.23
N ALA A 73 0.26 1.01 16.38
CA ALA A 73 -0.21 2.40 16.40
C ALA A 73 -0.93 2.86 15.13
N LEU A 74 -0.74 2.16 14.01
CA LEU A 74 -1.33 2.51 12.72
C LEU A 74 -2.37 1.49 12.23
N GLN A 75 -2.82 0.57 13.09
CA GLN A 75 -3.81 -0.43 12.68
C GLN A 75 -5.15 0.22 12.30
N GLU A 76 -5.63 1.16 13.11
CA GLU A 76 -6.90 1.86 12.84
C GLU A 76 -6.81 2.82 11.66
N ASP A 77 -5.61 3.33 11.40
CA ASP A 77 -5.28 4.26 10.33
C ASP A 77 -5.00 3.57 8.97
N PHE A 78 -4.77 2.25 8.98
CA PHE A 78 -4.40 1.48 7.80
C PHE A 78 -5.48 1.56 6.72
N GLY A 79 -5.09 2.00 5.53
CA GLY A 79 -6.01 2.21 4.42
C GLY A 79 -6.99 3.36 4.66
N LYS A 80 -6.77 4.22 5.65
CA LYS A 80 -7.58 5.42 5.93
C LYS A 80 -6.71 6.67 5.85
N THR A 81 -6.38 7.24 7.01
CA THR A 81 -5.41 8.34 7.14
C THR A 81 -4.01 7.91 6.70
N VAL A 82 -3.71 6.59 6.66
CA VAL A 82 -2.51 6.05 6.03
C VAL A 82 -2.90 5.08 4.92
N PRO A 83 -3.04 5.55 3.67
CA PRO A 83 -3.26 4.68 2.52
C PRO A 83 -2.18 3.61 2.45
N ALA A 84 -2.55 2.40 2.03
CA ALA A 84 -1.65 1.26 2.03
C ALA A 84 -1.59 0.61 0.66
N LEU A 85 -0.37 0.36 0.16
CA LEU A 85 -0.15 -0.40 -1.06
C LEU A 85 0.64 -1.66 -0.72
N LEU A 86 0.07 -2.82 -1.01
CA LEU A 86 0.70 -4.12 -0.79
C LEU A 86 1.05 -4.76 -2.13
N VAL A 87 2.29 -5.21 -2.26
CA VAL A 87 2.80 -5.88 -3.46
C VAL A 87 3.21 -7.29 -3.11
N PHE A 88 2.65 -8.26 -3.82
CA PHE A 88 2.88 -9.68 -3.66
C PHE A 88 3.58 -10.23 -4.90
N GLU A 89 4.57 -11.09 -4.70
CA GLU A 89 5.31 -11.71 -5.80
C GLU A 89 4.39 -12.59 -6.65
N LYS A 90 3.55 -13.40 -6.00
CA LYS A 90 2.54 -14.26 -6.62
C LYS A 90 1.16 -14.00 -6.04
N GLU A 91 0.14 -14.37 -6.82
CA GLU A 91 -1.26 -14.17 -6.43
C GLU A 91 -1.67 -14.96 -5.17
N ALA A 92 -1.18 -16.20 -5.06
CA ALA A 92 -1.47 -17.07 -3.93
C ALA A 92 -0.64 -16.74 -2.66
N ASP A 93 0.26 -15.75 -2.73
CA ASP A 93 1.11 -15.42 -1.60
C ASP A 93 0.29 -14.76 -0.48
N ARG A 94 0.49 -15.27 0.73
CA ARG A 94 -0.16 -14.74 1.94
C ARG A 94 0.47 -13.43 2.43
N TYR A 95 1.73 -13.21 2.09
CA TYR A 95 2.52 -12.10 2.60
C TYR A 95 3.04 -11.24 1.45
N PRO A 96 2.88 -9.91 1.52
CA PRO A 96 3.46 -9.02 0.52
C PRO A 96 4.99 -9.01 0.66
N VAL A 97 5.68 -8.89 -0.47
CA VAL A 97 7.13 -8.68 -0.52
C VAL A 97 7.51 -7.22 -0.29
N GLU A 98 6.62 -6.30 -0.64
CA GLU A 98 6.74 -4.86 -0.38
C GLU A 98 5.41 -4.31 0.14
N ALA A 99 5.48 -3.37 1.05
CA ALA A 99 4.33 -2.59 1.50
C ALA A 99 4.71 -1.11 1.58
N PHE A 100 3.79 -0.22 1.19
CA PHE A 100 3.97 1.22 1.17
C PHE A 100 2.81 1.91 1.92
N PRO A 101 3.01 3.13 2.46
CA PRO A 101 4.27 3.88 2.48
C PRO A 101 5.35 3.19 3.29
N ARG A 102 6.62 3.38 2.90
CA ARG A 102 7.78 2.84 3.62
C ARG A 102 8.88 3.88 3.75
N SER A 103 9.70 3.74 4.78
CA SER A 103 10.97 4.46 4.85
C SER A 103 11.95 3.83 3.85
N ASP A 104 12.36 4.61 2.86
CA ASP A 104 13.28 4.15 1.84
C ASP A 104 14.70 4.67 2.15
N LYS A 105 15.63 3.73 2.36
CA LYS A 105 17.00 4.07 2.77
C LYS A 105 17.79 4.74 1.66
N ASP A 106 17.56 4.34 0.42
CA ASP A 106 18.30 4.84 -0.73
C ASP A 106 17.84 6.27 -1.08
N LEU A 107 16.54 6.54 -0.96
CA LEU A 107 15.98 7.88 -1.17
C LEU A 107 16.11 8.80 0.06
N GLN A 108 16.53 8.27 1.21
CA GLN A 108 16.57 8.96 2.50
C GLN A 108 15.25 9.67 2.88
N ARG A 109 14.11 9.11 2.45
CA ARG A 109 12.78 9.65 2.71
C ARG A 109 11.71 8.56 2.69
N THR A 110 10.49 8.92 3.06
CA THR A 110 9.33 8.05 2.85
C THR A 110 9.01 7.96 1.37
N LEU A 111 8.89 6.74 0.87
CA LEU A 111 8.36 6.43 -0.45
C LEU A 111 6.85 6.14 -0.30
N GLY A 112 6.02 6.99 -0.90
CA GLY A 112 4.56 6.93 -0.83
C GLY A 112 3.93 5.94 -1.81
N CYS A 113 2.64 5.67 -1.65
CA CYS A 113 1.88 4.73 -2.47
C CYS A 113 1.82 5.13 -3.95
N GLU A 114 1.57 6.41 -4.24
CA GLU A 114 1.49 6.93 -5.61
C GLU A 114 2.81 6.74 -6.39
N GLU A 115 3.92 7.16 -5.80
CA GLU A 115 5.23 7.02 -6.43
C GLU A 115 5.62 5.54 -6.58
N ALA A 116 5.28 4.69 -5.61
CA ALA A 116 5.49 3.26 -5.72
C ALA A 116 4.67 2.65 -6.88
N LEU A 117 3.41 3.04 -7.06
CA LEU A 117 2.57 2.61 -8.19
C LEU A 117 3.15 3.05 -9.53
N GLN A 118 3.64 4.28 -9.62
CA GLN A 118 4.25 4.78 -10.85
C GLN A 118 5.51 3.98 -11.23
N ARG A 119 6.36 3.67 -10.24
CA ARG A 119 7.53 2.79 -10.44
C ARG A 119 7.16 1.37 -10.85
N LEU A 120 6.03 0.84 -10.38
CA LEU A 120 5.53 -0.47 -10.79
C LEU A 120 5.03 -0.44 -12.24
N LEU A 121 4.33 0.62 -12.64
CA LEU A 121 3.84 0.80 -14.02
C LEU A 121 4.95 0.89 -15.05
N GLU A 122 6.08 1.51 -14.70
CA GLU A 122 7.27 1.60 -15.54
C GLU A 122 7.95 0.25 -15.76
N LYS A 123 7.74 -0.71 -14.84
CA LYS A 123 8.32 -2.06 -14.88
C LYS A 123 7.37 -3.11 -15.49
N ALA A 124 6.07 -2.82 -15.57
CA ALA A 124 5.02 -3.71 -16.09
C ALA A 124 4.84 -3.54 -17.60
#